data_AF-A0A133UK87-F1
#
_entry.id   AF-A0A133UK87-F1
#
_cell.length_a   1.000
_cell.length_b   1.000
_cell.length_c   1.000
_cell.angle_alpha   90.00
_cell.angle_beta   90.00
_cell.angle_gamma   90.00
#
_symmetry.space_group_name_H-M   'P 1'
#
loop_
_entity.id
_entity.type
_entity.pdbx_description
1 polymer ?
#
loop_
_entity_poly.entity_id
_entity_poly.type
_entity_poly.pdbx_seq_one_letter_code
_entity_poly.pdbx_strand_id
1 'polypeptide(L)' 'YPIKDLGKRGERKDRKQIKVGARYRITYEDRYGVKTEREIEVTERNKKTLDAYCHLREDTRTFRRDRIKNIIPLQQ' A
#
# COMPACT_ATOMS: atom_id res chain seq x y z
N TYR A 1 -1.37 -8.31 38.90
CA TYR A 1 -0.25 -8.00 38.01
C TYR A 1 -0.75 -7.15 36.85
N PRO A 2 -0.35 -5.87 36.69
CA PRO A 2 -0.83 -5.07 35.56
C PRO A 2 0.14 -5.17 34.39
N ILE A 3 -0.29 -5.76 33.29
CA ILE A 3 0.45 -5.75 32.02
C ILE A 3 0.22 -4.37 31.38
N LYS A 4 1.24 -3.52 31.47
CA LYS A 4 1.39 -2.31 30.66
C LYS A 4 1.91 -2.72 29.29
N ASP A 5 1.03 -2.95 28.34
CA ASP A 5 1.41 -3.04 26.92
C ASP A 5 0.61 -2.01 26.11
N LEU A 6 0.92 -0.74 26.37
CA LEU A 6 0.70 0.32 25.39
C LEU A 6 1.67 0.07 24.23
N GLY A 7 1.29 -0.84 23.35
CA GLY A 7 1.93 -1.04 22.05
C GLY A 7 2.09 0.33 21.39
N LYS A 8 3.34 0.76 21.28
CA LYS A 8 3.75 2.05 20.73
C LYS A 8 2.97 2.28 19.44
N ARG A 9 2.08 3.27 19.45
CA ARG A 9 1.40 3.79 18.26
C ARG A 9 2.50 4.14 17.27
N GLY A 10 2.75 3.22 16.34
CA GLY A 10 3.82 3.32 15.36
C GLY A 10 3.79 4.71 14.77
N GLU A 11 4.93 5.38 14.89
CA GLU A 11 5.23 6.63 14.23
C GLU A 11 4.61 6.58 12.83
N ARG A 12 3.62 7.45 12.56
CA ARG A 12 3.08 7.66 11.22
C ARG A 12 4.17 8.33 10.38
N LYS A 13 5.29 7.63 10.17
CA LYS A 13 6.34 7.98 9.22
C LYS A 13 5.65 8.18 7.90
N ASP A 14 5.65 9.44 7.49
CA ASP A 14 5.30 9.95 6.19
C ASP A 14 4.17 9.23 5.47
N ARG A 15 3.05 9.95 5.31
CA ARG A 15 2.23 9.78 4.11
C ARG A 15 3.13 10.09 2.90
N LYS A 16 4.03 9.16 2.52
CA LYS A 16 4.75 9.18 1.26
C LYS A 16 3.70 9.51 0.22
N GLN A 17 3.84 10.70 -0.35
CA GLN A 17 2.80 11.28 -1.18
C GLN A 17 2.77 10.42 -2.45
N ILE A 18 1.79 9.51 -2.52
CA ILE A 18 1.64 8.64 -3.68
C ILE A 18 1.30 9.53 -4.87
N LYS A 19 2.16 9.49 -5.89
CA LYS A 19 2.04 10.27 -7.12
C LYS A 19 1.33 9.43 -8.17
N VAL A 20 0.38 10.05 -8.87
CA VAL A 20 -0.23 9.47 -10.07
C VAL A 20 0.82 9.44 -11.18
N GLY A 21 0.83 8.39 -12.00
CA GLY A 21 1.82 8.14 -13.05
C GLY A 21 3.15 7.56 -12.56
N ALA A 22 3.31 7.32 -11.25
CA ALA A 22 4.52 6.72 -10.70
C ALA A 22 4.35 5.22 -10.43
N ARG A 23 5.46 4.48 -10.57
CA ARG A 23 5.54 3.05 -10.30
C ARG A 23 5.99 2.80 -8.87
N TYR A 24 5.39 1.80 -8.24
CA TYR A 24 5.66 1.42 -6.86
C TYR A 24 5.69 -0.10 -6.71
N ARG A 25 6.58 -0.58 -5.85
CA ARG A 25 6.47 -1.91 -5.25
C ARG A 25 5.72 -1.78 -3.94
N ILE A 26 4.62 -2.50 -3.81
CA ILE A 26 3.77 -2.51 -2.62
C ILE A 26 3.73 -3.90 -1.98
N THR A 27 3.57 -3.92 -0.67
CA THR A 27 3.11 -5.11 0.05
C THR A 27 1.62 -4.96 0.32
N TYR A 28 0.79 -5.79 -0.31
CA TYR A 28 -0.66 -5.75 -0.18
C TYR A 28 -1.17 -6.95 0.62
N GLU A 29 -1.94 -6.66 1.66
CA GLU A 29 -2.62 -7.66 2.48
C GLU A 29 -4.05 -7.86 1.98
N ASP A 30 -4.41 -9.09 1.64
CA ASP A 30 -5.76 -9.41 1.18
C ASP A 30 -6.77 -9.53 2.34
N ARG A 31 -7.99 -9.97 2.03
CA ARG A 31 -9.05 -10.13 3.05
C ARG A 31 -8.80 -11.28 4.04
N TYR A 32 -7.92 -12.20 3.71
CA TYR A 32 -7.55 -13.36 4.53
C TYR A 32 -6.25 -13.13 5.32
N GLY A 33 -5.65 -11.93 5.21
CA GLY A 33 -4.39 -11.59 5.86
C GLY A 33 -3.15 -12.01 5.07
N VAL A 34 -3.31 -12.55 3.85
CA VAL A 34 -2.19 -12.97 3.01
C VAL A 34 -1.52 -11.74 2.41
N LYS A 35 -0.21 -11.61 2.66
CA LYS A 35 0.61 -10.52 2.13
C LYS A 35 1.24 -10.94 0.82
N THR A 36 1.06 -10.11 -0.20
CA THR A 36 1.63 -10.31 -1.54
C THR A 36 2.40 -9.07 -1.95
N GLU A 37 3.54 -9.26 -2.62
CA GLU A 37 4.27 -8.16 -3.23
C GLU A 37 3.74 -7.90 -4.64
N ARG A 38 3.53 -6.64 -4.98
CA ARG A 38 2.99 -6.24 -6.27
C ARG A 38 3.69 -5.00 -6.78
N GLU A 39 4.01 -5.02 -8.06
CA GLU A 39 4.39 -3.81 -8.79
C GLU A 39 3.14 -3.19 -9.37
N ILE A 40 2.96 -1.90 -9.08
CA ILE A 40 1.80 -1.14 -9.50
C ILE A 40 2.20 0.19 -10.12
N GLU A 41 1.45 0.64 -11.11
CA GLU A 41 1.54 1.99 -11.67
C GLU A 41 0.26 2.75 -11.35
N VAL A 42 0.37 3.83 -10.58
CA VAL A 42 -0.79 4.55 -10.05
C VAL A 42 -1.47 5.32 -11.16
N THR A 43 -2.73 4.99 -11.46
CA THR A 43 -3.53 5.71 -12.45
C THR A 43 -4.44 6.74 -11.80
N GLU A 44 -4.99 6.45 -10.63
CA GLU A 44 -5.85 7.38 -9.89
C GLU A 44 -5.65 7.26 -8.38
N ARG A 45 -5.73 8.40 -7.68
CA ARG A 45 -5.60 8.47 -6.24
C ARG A 45 -6.87 8.95 -5.57
N ASN A 46 -7.51 8.03 -4.88
CA ASN A 46 -8.71 8.28 -4.09
C ASN A 46 -8.40 8.39 -2.58
N LYS A 47 -9.40 8.84 -1.80
CA LYS A 47 -9.23 9.05 -0.34
C LYS A 47 -8.90 7.74 0.39
N LYS A 48 -9.62 6.66 0.07
CA LYS A 48 -9.49 5.33 0.71
C LYS A 48 -8.87 4.28 -0.21
N THR A 49 -8.88 4.52 -1.51
CA THR A 49 -8.45 3.58 -2.54
C THR A 49 -7.41 4.21 -3.45
N LEU A 50 -6.76 3.37 -4.23
CA LEU A 50 -5.79 3.75 -5.23
C LEU A 50 -6.01 2.83 -6.42
N ASP A 51 -6.33 3.41 -7.56
CA ASP A 51 -6.47 2.67 -8.81
C ASP A 51 -5.11 2.66 -9.48
N ALA A 52 -4.68 1.47 -9.89
CA ALA A 52 -3.37 1.26 -10.45
C ALA A 52 -3.34 0.06 -11.38
N TYR A 53 -2.52 0.15 -12.41
CA TYR A 53 -2.18 -1.01 -13.23
C TYR A 53 -1.30 -1.97 -12.44
N CYS A 54 -1.70 -3.23 -12.34
CA CYS A 54 -0.99 -4.26 -11.57
C CYS A 54 -0.23 -5.20 -12.52
N HIS A 55 1.10 -5.09 -12.56
CA HIS A 55 1.93 -5.88 -13.49
C HIS A 55 1.82 -7.41 -13.26
N LEU A 56 1.57 -7.85 -12.03
CA LEU A 56 1.36 -9.29 -11.73
C LEU A 56 0.12 -9.88 -12.42
N ARG A 57 -0.89 -9.04 -12.72
CA ARG A 57 -2.18 -9.46 -13.29
C ARG A 57 -2.43 -8.86 -14.66
N GLU A 58 -1.53 -8.01 -15.13
CA GLU A 58 -1.61 -7.24 -16.37
C GLU A 58 -2.93 -6.47 -16.54
N ASP A 59 -3.49 -5.98 -15.42
CA ASP A 59 -4.82 -5.37 -15.38
C ASP A 59 -4.92 -4.24 -14.35
N THR A 60 -5.85 -3.31 -14.56
CA THR A 60 -6.12 -2.20 -13.64
C THR A 60 -6.93 -2.68 -12.44
N ARG A 61 -6.45 -2.39 -11.23
CA ARG A 61 -7.12 -2.80 -10.00
C ARG A 61 -7.16 -1.68 -8.97
N THR A 62 -8.22 -1.71 -8.18
CA THR A 62 -8.40 -0.84 -7.02
C THR A 62 -7.78 -1.47 -5.77
N PHE A 63 -6.81 -0.77 -5.19
CA PHE A 63 -6.14 -1.17 -3.95
C PHE A 63 -6.63 -0.31 -2.78
N ARG A 64 -7.07 -0.94 -1.69
CA ARG A 64 -7.42 -0.18 -0.49
C ARG A 64 -6.15 0.26 0.25
N ARG A 65 -6.07 1.54 0.59
CA ARG A 65 -4.88 2.16 1.19
C ARG A 65 -4.56 1.63 2.59
N ASP A 66 -5.57 1.19 3.34
CA ASP A 66 -5.42 0.55 4.66
C ASP A 66 -4.81 -0.87 4.59
N ARG A 67 -4.85 -1.48 3.41
CA ARG A 67 -4.29 -2.81 3.12
C ARG A 67 -2.91 -2.77 2.47
N ILE A 68 -2.42 -1.59 2.09
CA ILE A 68 -1.04 -1.37 1.65
C ILE A 68 -0.18 -1.26 2.91
N LYS A 69 0.58 -2.31 3.22
CA LYS A 69 1.44 -2.37 4.41
C LYS A 69 2.80 -1.74 4.21
N ASN A 70 3.28 -1.74 2.96
CA ASN A 70 4.51 -1.07 2.59
C ASN A 70 4.38 -0.53 1.16
N ILE A 71 5.07 0.58 0.89
CA ILE A 71 5.13 1.22 -0.43
C ILE A 71 6.51 1.82 -0.68
N ILE A 72 7.13 1.35 -1.76
CA ILE A 72 8.47 1.74 -2.18
C ILE A 72 8.36 2.28 -3.61
N PRO A 73 8.75 3.55 -3.87
CA PRO A 73 8.81 4.06 -5.22
C PRO A 73 9.85 3.27 -6.02
N LEU A 74 9.48 2.82 -7.21
CA LEU A 74 10.42 2.29 -8.19
C LEU A 74 10.88 3.49 -9.03
N GLN A 75 12.17 3.83 -8.94
CA GLN A 75 12.74 4.81 -9.86
C GLN A 75 12.67 4.20 -11.28
N GLN A 76 12.15 4.97 -12.23
CA GLN A 76 12.25 4.66 -13.65
C GLN A 76 13.70 4.79 -14.10
#